data_AF-A0A6G2V7K7-F1
#
_entry.id   AF-A0A6G2V7K7-F1
#
_cell.length_a   1.000
_cell.length_b   1.000
_cell.length_c   1.000
_cell.angle_alpha   90.00
_cell.angle_beta   90.00
_cell.angle_gamma   90.00
#
_symmetry.space_group_name_H-M   'P 1'
#
loop_
_entity.id
_entity.type
_entity.pdbx_description
1 polymer ?
#
loop_
_entity_poly.entity_id
_entity_poly.type
_entity_poly.pdbx_seq_one_letter_code
_entity_poly.pdbx_strand_id
1 'polypeptide(L)'
;MTSLNSHGLRFAFGTLTVLPVRVTRWDREAARAGMLCAPLAGLVVGVFAAVPGALLLWGGAGPLLAAVASAAVPAALTRGLHLDGLADTADGLGSGKPAEDALRIMKQSDIGPFGVITLLFVLLAQVAALQRLYAEGWAQGAVAAVASAVVARLALT
;
A
#
# COMPACT_ATOMS: atom_id res chain seq x y z
N MET A 1 -12.66 8.00 -23.63
CA MET A 1 -12.58 6.58 -23.22
C MET A 1 -11.12 6.16 -23.30
N THR A 2 -10.38 6.29 -22.20
CA THR A 2 -8.96 5.90 -22.14
C THR A 2 -8.88 4.37 -22.20
N SER A 3 -8.51 3.84 -23.36
CA SER A 3 -8.16 2.42 -23.48
C SER A 3 -7.12 2.08 -22.41
N LEU A 4 -7.27 0.93 -21.74
CA LEU A 4 -6.20 0.29 -20.97
C LEU A 4 -4.98 0.15 -21.88
N ASN A 5 -4.11 1.15 -21.89
CA ASN A 5 -2.92 1.16 -22.71
C ASN A 5 -1.87 0.33 -21.96
N SER A 6 -1.19 -0.56 -22.69
CA SER A 6 -0.09 -1.37 -22.14
C SER A 6 0.95 -0.52 -21.39
N HIS A 7 1.15 0.73 -21.80
CA HIS A 7 2.01 1.68 -21.11
C HIS A 7 1.51 2.06 -19.71
N GLY A 8 0.20 2.26 -19.52
CA GLY A 8 -0.39 2.58 -18.23
C GLY A 8 -0.25 1.40 -17.25
N LEU A 9 -0.58 0.19 -17.68
CA LEU A 9 -0.37 -1.02 -16.88
C LEU A 9 1.10 -1.21 -16.50
N ARG A 10 2.01 -1.04 -17.46
CA ARG A 10 3.45 -1.13 -17.20
C ARG A 10 3.92 -0.11 -16.17
N PHE A 11 3.44 1.14 -16.28
CA PHE A 11 3.75 2.19 -15.33
C PHE A 11 3.19 1.88 -13.93
N ALA A 12 1.92 1.47 -13.84
CA ALA A 12 1.29 1.13 -12.56
C ALA A 12 2.04 0.02 -11.83
N PHE A 13 2.28 -1.11 -12.49
CA PHE A 13 2.96 -2.25 -11.86
C PHE A 13 4.45 -2.01 -11.64
N GLY A 14 5.14 -1.35 -12.57
CA GLY A 14 6.58 -1.08 -12.45
C GLY A 14 6.92 -0.03 -11.38
N THR A 15 6.01 0.90 -11.10
CA THR A 15 6.21 1.96 -10.10
C THR A 15 5.61 1.60 -8.74
N LEU A 16 4.41 1.00 -8.70
CA LEU A 16 3.68 0.76 -7.45
C LEU A 16 3.96 -0.61 -6.83
N THR A 17 4.70 -1.49 -7.51
CA THR A 17 5.02 -2.84 -7.01
C THR A 17 6.48 -3.22 -7.26
N VAL A 18 6.94 -4.27 -6.58
CA VAL A 18 8.26 -4.89 -6.76
C VAL A 18 8.34 -5.77 -8.02
N LEU A 19 7.21 -6.05 -8.68
CA LEU A 19 7.15 -6.95 -9.82
C LEU A 19 8.08 -6.45 -10.94
N PRO A 20 8.84 -7.34 -11.60
CA PRO A 20 9.82 -6.96 -12.61
C PRO A 20 9.14 -6.54 -13.93
N VAL A 21 8.60 -5.32 -13.95
CA VAL A 21 7.92 -4.75 -15.11
C VAL A 21 8.76 -3.63 -15.71
N ARG A 22 9.17 -3.80 -16.97
CA ARG A 22 9.94 -2.79 -17.69
C ARG A 22 9.04 -1.64 -18.13
N VAL A 23 9.21 -0.48 -17.49
CA VAL A 23 8.58 0.77 -17.94
C VAL A 23 9.32 1.25 -19.19
N THR A 24 8.57 1.48 -20.26
CA THR A 24 9.11 1.78 -21.61
C THR A 24 8.87 3.21 -22.06
N ARG A 25 7.98 3.93 -21.37
CA ARG A 25 7.62 5.31 -21.63
C ARG A 25 7.50 6.04 -20.30
N TRP A 26 8.24 7.14 -20.15
CA TRP A 26 8.31 7.93 -18.92
C TRP A 26 7.92 9.38 -19.22
N ASP A 27 6.62 9.62 -19.34
CA ASP A 27 6.06 10.96 -19.53
C ASP A 27 4.75 11.13 -18.75
N ARG A 28 4.22 12.35 -18.75
CA ARG A 28 3.02 12.71 -17.99
C ARG A 28 1.79 11.93 -18.43
N GLU A 29 1.68 11.58 -19.71
CA GLU A 29 0.54 10.83 -20.24
C GLU A 29 0.57 9.37 -19.77
N ALA A 30 1.74 8.71 -19.85
CA ALA A 30 1.94 7.37 -19.34
C ALA A 30 1.74 7.30 -17.82
N ALA A 31 2.23 8.30 -17.08
CA ALA A 31 2.02 8.40 -15.64
C ALA A 31 0.53 8.53 -15.29
N ARG A 32 -0.21 9.42 -15.97
CA ARG A 32 -1.66 9.57 -15.78
C ARG A 32 -2.40 8.27 -16.07
N ALA A 33 -2.11 7.61 -17.19
CA ALA A 33 -2.70 6.32 -17.53
C ALA A 33 -2.35 5.24 -16.48
N GLY A 34 -1.13 5.29 -15.93
CA GLY A 34 -0.70 4.40 -14.85
C GLY A 34 -1.47 4.63 -13.55
N MET A 35 -1.68 5.89 -13.15
CA MET A 35 -2.47 6.20 -11.96
C MET A 35 -3.92 5.73 -12.10
N LEU A 36 -4.54 5.90 -13.27
CA LEU A 36 -5.86 5.32 -13.57
C LEU A 36 -5.89 3.77 -13.47
N CYS A 37 -4.75 3.10 -13.67
CA CYS A 37 -4.60 1.65 -13.52
C CYS A 37 -4.17 1.23 -12.11
N ALA A 38 -3.91 2.16 -11.18
CA ALA A 38 -3.44 1.85 -9.84
C ALA A 38 -4.37 0.89 -9.06
N PRO A 39 -5.71 0.93 -9.18
CA PRO A 39 -6.59 -0.03 -8.53
C PRO A 39 -6.34 -1.48 -8.94
N LEU A 40 -5.85 -1.72 -10.16
CA LEU A 40 -5.48 -3.07 -10.61
C LEU A 40 -4.21 -3.57 -9.91
N ALA A 41 -3.22 -2.69 -9.70
CA ALA A 41 -2.06 -3.02 -8.87
C ALA A 41 -2.50 -3.27 -7.42
N GLY A 42 -3.43 -2.46 -6.90
CA GLY A 42 -4.05 -2.66 -5.60
C GLY A 42 -4.75 -4.02 -5.45
N LEU A 43 -5.50 -4.44 -6.46
CA LEU A 43 -6.16 -5.74 -6.50
C LEU A 43 -5.13 -6.89 -6.40
N VAL A 44 -4.07 -6.82 -7.20
CA VAL A 44 -3.00 -7.83 -7.16
C VAL A 44 -2.34 -7.87 -5.79
N VAL A 45 -1.91 -6.71 -5.25
CA VAL A 45 -1.30 -6.62 -3.92
C VAL A 45 -2.24 -7.17 -2.84
N GLY A 46 -3.54 -6.84 -2.92
CA GLY A 46 -4.56 -7.31 -1.98
C GLY A 46 -4.78 -8.83 -2.03
N VAL A 47 -4.81 -9.42 -3.22
CA VAL A 47 -4.90 -10.87 -3.39
C VAL A 47 -3.68 -11.56 -2.77
N PHE A 48 -2.48 -11.06 -3.04
CA PHE A 48 -1.27 -11.60 -2.41
C PHE A 48 -1.26 -11.40 -0.89
N ALA A 49 -1.86 -10.33 -0.37
CA ALA A 49 -2.00 -10.10 1.06
C ALA A 49 -2.98 -11.07 1.73
N ALA A 50 -4.04 -11.47 1.02
CA ALA A 50 -5.03 -12.41 1.53
C ALA A 50 -4.49 -13.85 1.66
N VAL A 51 -3.61 -14.28 0.74
CA VAL A 51 -3.08 -15.66 0.68
C VAL A 51 -2.43 -16.12 2.00
N PRO A 52 -1.42 -15.43 2.56
CA PRO A 52 -0.77 -15.90 3.78
C PRO A 52 -1.71 -15.88 4.99
N GLY A 53 -2.60 -14.89 5.10
CA GLY A 53 -3.59 -14.83 6.18
C GLY A 53 -4.55 -16.02 6.15
N ALA A 54 -5.09 -16.33 4.97
CA ALA A 54 -5.98 -17.48 4.79
C ALA A 54 -5.27 -18.82 5.04
N LEU A 55 -4.05 -19.00 4.51
CA LEU A 55 -3.27 -20.23 4.72
C LEU A 55 -2.90 -20.44 6.19
N LEU A 56 -2.55 -19.37 6.90
CA LEU A 56 -2.24 -19.45 8.33
C LEU A 56 -3.46 -19.89 9.14
N LEU A 57 -4.65 -19.33 8.85
CA LEU A 57 -5.89 -19.75 9.52
C LEU A 57 -6.25 -21.21 9.19
N TRP A 58 -6.13 -21.63 7.94
CA TRP A 58 -6.36 -23.03 7.55
C TRP A 58 -5.37 -23.99 8.22
N GLY A 59 -4.14 -23.53 8.46
CA GLY A 59 -3.12 -24.24 9.23
C GLY A 59 -3.33 -24.22 10.74
N GLY A 60 -4.42 -23.62 11.24
CA GLY A 60 -4.74 -23.56 12.67
C GLY A 60 -4.02 -22.45 13.45
N ALA A 61 -3.37 -21.51 12.77
CA ALA A 61 -2.78 -20.34 13.44
C ALA A 61 -3.86 -19.36 13.92
N GLY A 62 -3.49 -18.51 14.88
CA GLY A 62 -4.40 -17.49 15.41
C GLY A 62 -4.65 -16.32 14.44
N PRO A 63 -5.82 -15.65 14.54
CA PRO A 63 -6.18 -14.51 13.68
C PRO A 63 -5.19 -13.34 13.72
N LEU A 64 -4.51 -13.13 14.85
CA LEU A 64 -3.51 -12.08 14.98
C LEU A 64 -2.31 -12.32 14.05
N LEU A 65 -1.80 -13.56 14.01
CA LEU A 65 -0.66 -13.90 13.14
C LEU A 65 -1.06 -13.78 11.66
N ALA A 66 -2.28 -14.22 11.31
CA ALA A 66 -2.83 -14.06 9.97
C ALA A 66 -2.94 -12.58 9.56
N ALA A 67 -3.37 -11.72 10.48
CA ALA A 67 -3.48 -10.27 10.26
C ALA A 67 -2.11 -9.61 10.04
N VAL A 68 -1.12 -9.92 10.88
CA VAL A 68 0.26 -9.41 10.75
C VAL A 68 0.87 -9.85 9.42
N ALA A 69 0.75 -11.14 9.07
CA ALA A 69 1.26 -11.65 7.80
C ALA A 69 0.60 -10.96 6.60
N SER A 70 -0.73 -10.76 6.65
CA SER A 70 -1.47 -10.06 5.60
C SER A 70 -1.05 -8.59 5.47
N ALA A 71 -0.86 -7.88 6.60
CA ALA A 71 -0.45 -6.48 6.61
C ALA A 71 1.01 -6.25 6.16
N ALA A 72 1.89 -7.24 6.36
CA ALA A 72 3.28 -7.17 5.93
C ALA A 72 3.44 -7.28 4.39
N VAL A 73 2.53 -7.98 3.71
CA VAL A 73 2.64 -8.22 2.26
C VAL A 73 2.60 -6.91 1.44
N PRO A 74 1.66 -5.97 1.64
CA PRO A 74 1.68 -4.69 0.93
C PRO A 74 2.98 -3.91 1.15
N ALA A 75 3.58 -3.95 2.34
CA ALA A 75 4.85 -3.31 2.60
C ALA A 75 5.97 -3.94 1.73
N ALA A 76 6.09 -5.27 1.73
CA ALA A 76 7.10 -5.97 0.93
C ALA A 76 6.87 -5.81 -0.59
N LEU A 77 5.64 -6.05 -1.05
CA LEU A 77 5.30 -6.01 -2.47
C LEU A 77 5.35 -4.62 -3.09
N THR A 78 5.30 -3.56 -2.28
CA THR A 78 5.43 -2.18 -2.75
C THR A 78 6.77 -1.55 -2.38
N ARG A 79 7.72 -2.34 -1.85
CA ARG A 79 9.02 -1.87 -1.32
C ARG A 79 8.89 -0.77 -0.27
N GLY A 80 7.81 -0.77 0.49
CA GLY A 80 7.51 0.24 1.50
C GLY A 80 7.01 1.57 0.93
N LEU A 81 6.87 1.75 -0.39
CA LEU A 81 6.56 3.04 -1.02
C LEU A 81 5.37 3.79 -0.39
N HIS A 82 4.31 3.06 -0.01
CA HIS A 82 3.12 3.67 0.58
C HIS A 82 3.32 4.04 2.05
N LEU A 83 4.13 3.27 2.79
CA LEU A 83 4.47 3.56 4.18
C LEU A 83 5.48 4.71 4.26
N ASP A 84 6.43 4.73 3.33
CA ASP A 84 7.42 5.81 3.16
C ASP A 84 6.71 7.14 2.88
N GLY A 85 5.87 7.20 1.84
CA GLY A 85 5.10 8.42 1.54
C GLY A 85 4.15 8.86 2.66
N LEU A 86 3.62 7.93 3.45
CA LEU A 86 2.83 8.26 4.65
C LEU A 86 3.69 8.86 5.76
N ALA A 87 4.88 8.29 6.01
CA ALA A 87 5.84 8.80 6.98
C ALA A 87 6.34 10.18 6.59
N ASP A 88 6.78 10.35 5.33
CA ASP A 88 7.23 11.63 4.78
C ASP A 88 6.14 12.69 4.93
N THR A 89 4.90 12.37 4.55
CA THR A 89 3.78 13.30 4.67
C THR A 89 3.53 13.69 6.12
N ALA A 90 3.59 12.74 7.05
CA ALA A 90 3.44 13.02 8.47
C ALA A 90 4.56 13.90 9.02
N ASP A 91 5.82 13.67 8.64
CA ASP A 91 6.96 14.48 9.07
C ASP A 91 6.94 15.88 8.45
N GLY A 92 6.63 15.99 7.15
CA GLY A 92 6.47 17.26 6.46
C GLY A 92 5.38 18.12 7.08
N LEU A 93 4.17 17.58 7.23
CA LEU A 93 3.03 18.30 7.79
C LEU A 93 3.18 18.54 9.30
N GLY A 94 3.69 17.56 10.04
CA GLY A 94 3.90 17.64 11.49
C GLY A 94 4.99 18.64 11.88
N SER A 95 5.91 18.97 10.98
CA SER A 95 6.99 19.92 11.24
C SER A 95 6.51 21.36 11.53
N GLY A 96 5.30 21.72 11.10
CA GLY A 96 4.76 23.07 11.25
C GLY A 96 5.53 24.15 10.47
N LYS A 97 6.43 23.77 9.56
CA LYS A 97 7.25 24.69 8.78
C LYS A 97 6.50 25.22 7.54
N PRO A 98 6.98 26.33 6.93
CA PRO A 98 6.49 26.77 5.63
C PRO A 98 6.61 25.66 4.57
N ALA A 99 5.78 25.73 3.52
CA ALA A 99 5.64 24.66 2.52
C ALA A 99 6.98 24.21 1.89
N GLU A 100 7.88 25.14 1.59
CA GLU A 100 9.19 24.83 1.00
C GLU A 100 10.06 23.97 1.94
N ASP A 101 10.04 24.28 3.23
CA ASP A 101 10.79 23.55 4.25
C ASP A 101 10.15 22.20 4.59
N ALA A 102 8.81 22.14 4.64
CA ALA A 102 8.09 20.87 4.80
C ALA A 102 8.38 19.92 3.63
N LEU A 103 8.37 20.43 2.39
CA LEU A 103 8.75 19.66 1.20
C LEU A 103 10.23 19.24 1.20
N ARG A 104 11.10 20.04 1.81
CA ARG A 104 12.51 19.65 2.02
C ARG A 104 12.61 18.49 2.99
N ILE A 105 11.85 18.50 4.09
CA ILE A 105 11.78 17.40 5.07
C ILE A 105 11.30 16.11 4.39
N MET A 106 10.20 16.16 3.62
CA MET A 106 9.65 15.01 2.89
C MET A 106 10.59 14.37 1.86
N LYS A 107 11.70 15.04 1.50
CA LYS A 107 12.69 14.55 0.53
C LYS A 107 13.94 14.01 1.20
N GLN A 108 14.06 14.17 2.52
CA GLN A 108 15.17 13.58 3.23
C GLN A 108 14.97 12.07 3.36
N SER A 109 16.05 11.31 3.52
CA SER A 109 15.98 9.85 3.64
C SER A 109 15.78 9.38 5.09
N ASP A 110 15.86 10.28 6.07
CA ASP A 110 15.62 9.99 7.47
C ASP A 110 14.14 10.08 7.83
N ILE A 111 13.67 9.16 8.68
CA ILE A 111 12.33 9.21 9.24
C ILE A 111 12.32 10.07 10.50
N GLY A 112 11.36 10.99 10.60
CA GLY A 112 11.16 11.82 11.77
C GLY A 112 10.19 11.20 12.79
N PRO A 113 10.04 11.85 13.96
CA PRO A 113 9.16 11.35 15.02
C PRO A 113 7.68 11.25 14.61
N PHE A 114 7.19 12.17 13.76
CA PHE A 114 5.79 12.14 13.33
C PHE A 114 5.53 11.01 12.33
N GLY A 115 6.49 10.71 11.46
CA GLY A 115 6.47 9.55 10.58
C GLY A 115 6.41 8.26 11.39
N VAL A 116 7.29 8.10 12.37
CA VAL A 116 7.31 6.91 13.26
C VAL A 116 5.97 6.74 14.00
N ILE A 117 5.47 7.80 14.65
CA ILE A 117 4.22 7.71 15.43
C ILE A 117 3.03 7.40 14.52
N THR A 118 2.97 8.03 13.34
CA THR A 118 1.92 7.79 12.35
C THR A 118 1.94 6.35 11.87
N LEU A 119 3.10 5.82 11.47
CA LEU A 119 3.23 4.44 11.03
C LEU A 119 2.85 3.45 12.13
N LEU A 120 3.25 3.72 13.37
CA LEU A 120 2.89 2.89 14.51
C LEU A 120 1.37 2.80 14.67
N PHE A 121 0.66 3.94 14.73
CA PHE A 121 -0.79 3.91 14.90
C PHE A 121 -1.53 3.34 13.69
N VAL A 122 -1.08 3.63 12.47
CA VAL A 122 -1.72 3.11 11.26
C VAL A 122 -1.54 1.61 11.13
N LEU A 123 -0.33 1.07 11.33
CA LEU A 123 -0.09 -0.36 11.25
C LEU A 123 -0.81 -1.12 12.38
N LEU A 124 -0.84 -0.57 13.59
CA LEU A 124 -1.62 -1.15 14.70
C LEU A 124 -3.11 -1.18 14.38
N ALA A 125 -3.67 -0.10 13.82
CA ALA A 125 -5.07 -0.05 13.41
C ALA A 125 -5.38 -1.05 12.29
N GLN A 126 -4.51 -1.16 11.29
CA GLN A 126 -4.65 -2.13 10.20
C GLN A 126 -4.62 -3.57 10.72
N VAL A 127 -3.66 -3.90 11.57
CA VAL A 127 -3.56 -5.24 12.18
C VAL A 127 -4.76 -5.53 13.06
N ALA A 128 -5.22 -4.58 13.89
CA ALA A 128 -6.38 -4.77 14.74
C ALA A 128 -7.66 -5.00 13.93
N ALA A 129 -7.88 -4.24 12.85
CA ALA A 129 -9.02 -4.40 11.96
C ALA A 129 -8.98 -5.76 11.24
N LEU A 130 -7.84 -6.12 10.65
CA LEU A 130 -7.67 -7.41 9.99
C LEU A 130 -7.81 -8.58 10.96
N GLN A 131 -7.27 -8.46 12.18
CA GLN A 131 -7.38 -9.50 13.21
C GLN A 131 -8.84 -9.77 13.55
N ARG A 132 -9.65 -8.72 13.74
CA ARG A 132 -11.09 -8.86 13.99
C ARG A 132 -11.80 -9.58 12.85
N LEU A 133 -11.54 -9.18 11.61
CA LEU A 133 -12.19 -9.78 10.43
C LEU A 133 -11.73 -11.24 10.22
N TYR A 134 -10.45 -11.55 10.44
CA TYR A 134 -9.96 -12.92 10.40
C TYR A 134 -10.50 -13.81 11.54
N ALA A 135 -10.89 -13.21 12.68
CA ALA A 135 -11.54 -13.94 13.76
C ALA A 135 -13.00 -14.31 13.42
N GLU A 136 -13.66 -13.56 12.55
CA GLU A 136 -14.99 -13.89 12.01
C GLU A 136 -14.91 -14.96 10.91
N GLY A 137 -13.79 -15.01 10.18
CA GLY A 137 -13.48 -16.06 9.23
C GLY A 137 -12.41 -15.66 8.22
N TRP A 138 -11.82 -16.67 7.56
CA TRP A 138 -10.75 -16.45 6.58
C TRP A 138 -11.23 -15.60 5.40
N ALA A 139 -12.48 -15.77 4.97
CA ALA A 139 -13.04 -15.05 3.84
C ALA A 139 -13.23 -13.56 4.13
N GLN A 140 -13.69 -13.21 5.34
CA GLN A 140 -13.89 -11.83 5.78
C GLN A 140 -12.55 -11.09 5.81
N GLY A 141 -11.52 -11.68 6.41
CA GLY A 141 -10.18 -11.08 6.43
C GLY A 141 -9.56 -10.99 5.03
N ALA A 142 -9.75 -12.00 4.17
CA ALA A 142 -9.28 -11.98 2.79
C ALA A 142 -9.95 -10.85 1.97
N VAL A 143 -11.28 -10.72 2.06
CA VAL A 143 -12.02 -9.64 1.40
C VAL A 143 -11.57 -8.28 1.93
N ALA A 144 -11.32 -8.15 3.23
CA ALA A 144 -10.82 -6.91 3.82
C ALA A 144 -9.42 -6.53 3.32
N ALA A 145 -8.51 -7.51 3.21
CA ALA A 145 -7.18 -7.30 2.66
C ALA A 145 -7.23 -6.84 1.19
N VAL A 146 -8.10 -7.46 0.38
CA VAL A 146 -8.30 -7.07 -1.02
C VAL A 146 -8.94 -5.68 -1.13
N ALA A 147 -10.04 -5.45 -0.42
CA ALA A 147 -10.79 -4.20 -0.47
C ALA A 147 -9.92 -3.02 -0.02
N SER A 148 -9.20 -3.15 1.10
CA SER A 148 -8.30 -2.10 1.59
C SER A 148 -7.20 -1.78 0.58
N ALA A 149 -6.60 -2.81 -0.03
CA ALA A 149 -5.54 -2.60 -1.02
C ALA A 149 -6.05 -1.91 -2.29
N VAL A 150 -7.26 -2.23 -2.77
CA VAL A 150 -7.89 -1.56 -3.93
C VAL A 150 -8.27 -0.12 -3.59
N VAL A 151 -8.95 0.09 -2.45
CA VAL A 151 -9.41 1.43 -2.01
C VAL A 151 -8.23 2.39 -1.83
N ALA A 152 -7.12 1.93 -1.25
CA ALA A 152 -5.93 2.74 -1.09
C ALA A 152 -5.38 3.27 -2.44
N ARG A 153 -5.61 2.57 -3.55
CA ARG A 153 -5.14 2.98 -4.88
C ARG A 153 -6.20 3.70 -5.71
N LEU A 154 -7.48 3.61 -5.34
CA LEU A 154 -8.52 4.49 -5.89
C LEU A 154 -8.28 5.95 -5.50
N ALA A 155 -7.63 6.22 -4.36
CA ALA A 155 -7.24 7.58 -4.00
C ALA A 155 -6.20 8.21 -4.95
N LEU A 156 -5.58 7.40 -5.83
CA LEU A 156 -4.60 7.87 -6.83
C LEU A 156 -5.24 8.16 -8.20
N THR A 157 -6.49 7.76 -8.44
CA THR A 157 -7.18 7.87 -9.74
C THR A 157 -7.97 9.16 -9.86
#